data_AF-A0A0R2XLM4-F1
#
_entry.id   AF-A0A0R2XLM4-F1
#
_cell.length_a   1.000
_cell.length_b   1.000
_cell.length_c   1.000
_cell.angle_alpha   90.00
_cell.angle_beta   90.00
_cell.angle_gamma   90.00
#
_symmetry.space_group_name_H-M   'P 1'
#
loop_
_entity.id
_entity.type
_entity.pdbx_description
1 polymer ?
#
loop_
_entity_poly.entity_id
_entity_poly.type
_entity_poly.pdbx_seq_one_letter_code
_entity_poly.pdbx_strand_id
1 'polypeptide(L)'
;MKVISNHVFAIFAFQPIFTNMMNPSRLAIVLLFPALLWSADSKIEVGQSLEQTIETLGNPIGIIELRDKTLLLYPQGEVTLRDEKISDIDLMSDAQFAADQKRLRLERENWLIQQEKLSAARLKQGEDLKDYKRQSSTFAALPAKDRVDYWRSFQIRFPEVNVAGEIDRALEGYEIELTELKNQHKIAELETRVALAEQQAAAARLETEKLRDETAARSRSNFGLRSYTTPYNNYYYRPPTITIYPNTNKVIHYNHNNLDRWNWNTHTLPNQRSESTAESVSRILNTK
;
A
#
# COMPACT_ATOMS: atom_id res chain seq x y z
N MET A 1 -15.80 -23.51 -7.62
CA MET A 1 -16.60 -22.29 -7.88
C MET A 1 -15.70 -21.28 -8.56
N LYS A 2 -16.07 -20.88 -9.78
CA LYS A 2 -15.41 -19.84 -10.59
C LYS A 2 -15.81 -18.47 -10.02
N VAL A 3 -14.84 -17.62 -9.72
CA VAL A 3 -14.98 -16.16 -9.86
C VAL A 3 -13.72 -15.65 -10.53
N ILE A 4 -13.92 -15.16 -11.75
CA ILE A 4 -12.95 -14.55 -12.63
C ILE A 4 -13.05 -13.06 -12.37
N SER A 5 -11.95 -12.40 -11.97
CA SER A 5 -11.82 -10.95 -12.10
C SER A 5 -10.64 -10.68 -13.03
N ASN A 6 -10.96 -10.38 -14.28
CA ASN A 6 -10.04 -9.87 -15.27
C ASN A 6 -9.83 -8.38 -15.00
N HIS A 7 -8.68 -8.01 -14.45
CA HIS A 7 -8.17 -6.65 -14.60
C HIS A 7 -7.18 -6.62 -15.76
N VAL A 8 -7.72 -6.15 -16.88
CA VAL A 8 -7.00 -5.67 -18.06
C VAL A 8 -6.15 -4.49 -17.62
N PHE A 9 -4.86 -4.71 -17.39
CA PHE A 9 -3.90 -3.62 -17.33
C PHE A 9 -3.66 -3.12 -18.76
N ALA A 10 -3.99 -1.86 -18.99
CA ALA A 10 -3.63 -1.14 -20.19
C ALA A 10 -2.10 -1.08 -20.29
N ILE A 11 -1.54 -1.93 -21.14
CA ILE A 11 -0.15 -1.85 -21.59
C ILE A 11 -0.07 -0.59 -22.45
N PHE A 12 0.49 0.48 -21.89
CA PHE A 12 1.00 1.58 -22.71
C PHE A 12 2.20 1.05 -23.49
N ALA A 13 1.92 0.56 -24.69
CA ALA A 13 2.93 0.27 -25.70
C ALA A 13 3.61 1.59 -26.07
N PHE A 14 4.79 1.82 -25.50
CA PHE A 14 5.70 2.87 -25.90
C PHE A 14 6.17 2.53 -27.32
N GLN A 15 5.56 3.14 -28.33
CA GLN A 15 6.01 2.97 -29.70
C GLN A 15 7.39 3.64 -29.84
N PRO A 16 8.43 2.93 -30.30
CA PRO A 16 9.63 3.59 -30.80
C PRO A 16 9.25 4.29 -32.10
N ILE A 17 9.31 5.61 -32.09
CA ILE A 17 9.26 6.40 -33.32
C ILE A 17 10.53 6.05 -34.09
N PHE A 18 10.38 5.15 -35.06
CA PHE A 18 11.37 4.91 -36.10
C PHE A 18 11.63 6.23 -36.82
N THR A 19 12.82 6.78 -36.61
CA THR A 19 13.39 7.85 -37.43
C THR A 19 13.52 7.33 -38.85
N ASN A 20 12.57 7.72 -39.69
CA ASN A 20 12.63 7.50 -41.12
C ASN A 20 13.82 8.29 -41.68
N MET A 21 14.71 7.56 -42.34
CA MET A 21 15.74 8.06 -43.24
C MET A 21 15.14 9.08 -44.21
N MET A 22 15.68 10.30 -44.22
CA MET A 22 15.56 11.21 -45.35
C MET A 22 16.95 11.51 -45.92
N ASN A 23 17.03 11.34 -47.24
CA ASN A 23 18.19 11.39 -48.10
C ASN A 23 19.01 12.69 -48.00
N PRO A 24 20.32 12.63 -48.29
CA PRO A 24 21.17 13.80 -48.42
C PRO A 24 20.98 14.42 -49.81
N SER A 25 19.96 15.27 -49.97
CA SER A 25 19.75 16.04 -51.18
C SER A 25 20.26 17.47 -50.99
N ARG A 26 21.40 17.72 -51.64
CA ARG A 26 22.04 19.02 -51.87
C ARG A 26 21.01 20.11 -52.19
N LEU A 27 20.98 21.18 -51.40
CA LEU A 27 20.56 22.50 -51.84
C LEU A 27 21.35 23.53 -51.06
N ALA A 28 22.45 23.97 -51.69
CA ALA A 28 23.16 25.17 -51.32
C ALA A 28 22.22 26.36 -51.54
N ILE A 29 21.78 27.00 -50.46
CA ILE A 29 21.25 28.36 -50.50
C ILE A 29 22.18 29.20 -49.66
N VAL A 30 23.10 29.85 -50.37
CA VAL A 30 23.92 30.95 -49.88
C VAL A 30 22.98 32.12 -49.60
N LEU A 31 22.54 32.25 -48.36
CA LEU A 31 21.82 33.42 -47.89
C LEU A 31 22.85 34.37 -47.29
N LEU A 32 23.47 35.10 -48.20
CA LEU A 32 24.42 36.18 -47.96
C LEU A 32 23.61 37.37 -47.42
N PHE A 33 23.28 37.35 -46.13
CA PHE A 33 22.87 38.57 -45.44
C PHE A 33 24.13 39.42 -45.28
N PRO A 34 24.22 40.60 -45.93
CA PRO A 34 25.21 41.57 -45.52
C PRO A 34 24.78 42.02 -44.12
N ALA A 35 25.47 41.51 -43.10
CA ALA A 35 25.51 42.14 -41.80
C ALA A 35 26.19 43.50 -41.99
N LEU A 36 25.39 44.49 -42.40
CA LEU A 36 25.71 45.89 -42.18
C LEU A 36 25.73 46.07 -40.67
N LEU A 37 26.92 45.88 -40.13
CA LEU A 37 27.35 46.44 -38.86
C LEU A 37 27.29 47.96 -39.00
N TRP A 38 26.09 48.53 -38.90
CA TRP A 38 25.95 49.88 -38.40
C TRP A 38 26.30 49.84 -36.92
N SER A 39 27.60 49.88 -36.63
CA SER A 39 28.08 50.49 -35.39
C SER A 39 27.87 52.00 -35.53
N ALA A 40 26.60 52.42 -35.54
CA ALA A 40 26.28 53.78 -35.16
C ALA A 40 26.57 53.82 -33.67
N ASP A 41 27.60 54.57 -33.31
CA ASP A 41 27.91 54.96 -31.93
C ASP A 41 26.84 55.98 -31.47
N SER A 42 25.56 55.62 -31.67
CA SER A 42 24.39 56.44 -31.40
C SER A 42 24.14 56.38 -29.92
N LYS A 43 24.85 57.25 -29.21
CA LYS A 43 24.58 57.58 -27.82
C LYS A 43 23.11 58.00 -27.71
N ILE A 44 22.35 57.19 -27.01
CA ILE A 44 21.01 57.50 -26.57
C ILE A 44 21.11 58.64 -25.56
N GLU A 45 20.20 59.59 -25.65
CA GLU A 45 20.19 60.76 -24.78
C GLU A 45 18.90 60.81 -23.95
N VAL A 46 19.01 61.37 -22.75
CA VAL A 46 17.86 61.62 -21.87
C VAL A 46 16.87 62.53 -22.60
N GLY A 47 15.59 62.17 -22.57
CA GLY A 47 14.50 62.91 -23.23
C GLY A 47 14.04 62.35 -24.58
N GLN A 48 14.74 61.37 -25.17
CA GLN A 48 14.29 60.66 -26.38
C GLN A 48 13.01 59.85 -26.12
N SER A 49 12.22 59.61 -27.18
CA SER A 49 10.99 58.83 -27.09
C SER A 49 11.27 57.32 -27.10
N LEU A 50 10.28 56.53 -26.66
CA LEU A 50 10.34 55.06 -26.73
C LEU A 50 10.69 54.56 -28.14
N GLU A 51 10.04 55.10 -29.17
CA GLU A 51 10.23 54.70 -30.57
C GLU A 51 11.67 54.94 -31.04
N GLN A 52 12.24 56.10 -30.70
CA GLN A 52 13.63 56.44 -31.02
C GLN A 52 14.62 55.52 -30.28
N THR A 53 14.29 55.15 -29.03
CA THR A 53 15.10 54.22 -28.23
C THR A 53 15.13 52.84 -28.88
N ILE A 54 13.97 52.35 -29.32
CA ILE A 54 13.84 51.05 -30.00
C ILE A 54 14.51 51.07 -31.37
N GLU A 55 14.43 52.17 -32.12
CA GLU A 55 15.15 52.31 -33.39
C GLU A 55 16.68 52.25 -33.20
N THR A 56 17.17 52.81 -32.09
CA THR A 56 18.60 52.90 -31.80
C THR A 56 19.18 51.60 -31.20
N LEU A 57 18.51 51.03 -30.20
CA LEU A 57 18.98 49.84 -29.48
C LEU A 57 18.38 48.52 -29.96
N GLY A 58 17.35 48.59 -30.80
CA GLY A 58 16.48 47.46 -31.09
C GLY A 58 15.48 47.18 -29.97
N ASN A 59 14.84 46.02 -30.08
CA ASN A 59 13.80 45.60 -29.15
C ASN A 59 14.40 45.21 -27.79
N PRO A 60 13.81 45.69 -26.67
CA PRO A 60 14.24 45.26 -25.34
C PRO A 60 13.90 43.78 -25.11
N ILE A 61 14.67 43.13 -24.23
CA ILE A 61 14.42 41.75 -23.77
C ILE A 61 13.13 41.69 -22.96
N GLY A 62 12.88 42.72 -22.17
CA GLY A 62 11.71 42.81 -21.31
C GLY A 62 11.31 44.25 -21.07
N ILE A 63 10.03 44.45 -20.80
CA ILE A 63 9.44 45.75 -20.46
C ILE A 63 8.73 45.57 -19.12
N ILE A 64 9.05 46.45 -18.17
CA ILE A 64 8.41 46.48 -16.85
C ILE A 64 7.71 47.83 -16.71
N GLU A 65 6.38 47.82 -16.73
CA GLU A 65 5.55 49.00 -16.48
C GLU A 65 5.33 49.17 -14.98
N LEU A 66 5.76 50.31 -14.44
CA LEU A 66 5.49 50.73 -13.07
C LEU A 66 4.53 51.93 -13.09
N ARG A 67 3.98 52.30 -11.93
CA ARG A 67 2.95 53.36 -11.84
C ARG A 67 3.39 54.71 -12.41
N ASP A 68 4.66 55.06 -12.29
CA ASP A 68 5.21 56.37 -12.65
C ASP A 68 6.35 56.30 -13.68
N LYS A 69 6.72 55.10 -14.13
CA LYS A 69 7.84 54.88 -15.05
C LYS A 69 7.77 53.51 -15.74
N THR A 70 8.44 53.38 -16.87
CA THR A 70 8.60 52.13 -17.61
C THR A 70 10.07 51.79 -17.71
N LEU A 71 10.48 50.59 -17.26
CA LEU A 71 11.85 50.11 -17.46
C LEU A 71 11.91 49.22 -18.71
N LEU A 72 12.85 49.53 -19.59
CA LEU A 72 13.24 48.69 -20.72
C LEU A 72 14.52 47.94 -20.34
N LEU A 73 14.44 46.62 -20.38
CA LEU A 73 15.57 45.75 -20.06
C LEU A 73 16.29 45.34 -21.33
N TYR A 74 17.57 45.66 -21.41
CA TYR A 74 18.47 45.29 -22.50
C TYR A 74 19.54 44.32 -21.99
N PRO A 75 20.25 43.59 -22.88
CA PRO A 75 21.35 42.73 -22.45
C PRO A 75 22.43 43.51 -21.69
N GLN A 76 22.64 44.78 -22.08
CA GLN A 76 23.70 45.65 -21.62
C GLN A 76 23.35 46.43 -20.34
N GLY A 77 22.09 46.39 -19.90
CA GLY A 77 21.61 47.19 -18.77
C GLY A 77 20.14 47.59 -18.93
N GLU A 78 19.75 48.72 -18.37
CA GLU A 78 18.36 49.19 -18.38
C GLU A 78 18.21 50.66 -18.78
N VAL A 79 17.07 50.97 -19.38
CA VAL A 79 16.66 52.34 -19.73
C VAL A 79 15.33 52.61 -19.05
N THR A 80 15.25 53.69 -18.28
CA THR A 80 14.03 54.07 -17.56
C THR A 80 13.33 55.22 -18.26
N LEU A 81 12.06 55.05 -18.59
CA LEU A 81 11.19 56.08 -19.16
C LEU A 81 10.23 56.63 -18.12
N ARG A 82 9.97 57.93 -18.17
CA ARG A 82 8.90 58.61 -17.44
C ARG A 82 8.18 59.53 -18.42
N ASP A 83 6.86 59.53 -18.39
CA ASP A 83 6.03 60.29 -19.34
C ASP A 83 6.44 60.03 -20.81
N GLU A 84 6.65 58.75 -21.15
CA GLU A 84 7.06 58.24 -22.48
C GLU A 84 8.43 58.75 -22.98
N LYS A 85 9.24 59.35 -22.11
CA LYS A 85 10.58 59.85 -22.43
C LYS A 85 11.65 59.24 -21.54
N ILE A 86 12.85 59.05 -22.07
CA ILE A 86 13.98 58.55 -21.29
C ILE A 86 14.29 59.52 -20.14
N SER A 87 14.31 58.99 -18.93
CA SER A 87 14.65 59.70 -17.70
C SER A 87 16.02 59.29 -17.15
N ASP A 88 16.41 58.03 -17.34
CA ASP A 88 17.68 57.48 -16.85
C ASP A 88 18.19 56.37 -17.77
N ILE A 89 19.52 56.26 -17.91
CA ILE A 89 20.19 55.31 -18.78
C ILE A 89 21.32 54.65 -17.99
N ASP A 90 21.15 53.37 -17.67
CA ASP A 90 22.18 52.54 -17.04
C ASP A 90 22.57 51.41 -18.01
N LEU A 91 23.33 51.77 -19.05
CA LEU A 91 23.83 50.84 -20.07
C LEU A 91 25.34 50.73 -20.00
N MET A 92 25.85 49.50 -19.97
CA MET A 92 27.27 49.23 -20.11
C MET A 92 27.73 49.52 -21.54
N SER A 93 28.97 49.97 -21.70
CA SER A 93 29.55 50.10 -23.04
C SER A 93 29.73 48.72 -23.69
N ASP A 94 29.71 48.66 -25.03
CA ASP A 94 29.88 47.41 -25.77
C ASP A 94 31.15 46.63 -25.38
N ALA A 95 32.25 47.34 -25.12
CA ALA A 95 33.50 46.74 -24.68
C ALA A 95 33.38 46.11 -23.28
N GLN A 96 32.71 46.80 -22.35
CA GLN A 96 32.46 46.28 -21.00
C GLN A 96 31.48 45.10 -21.04
N PHE A 97 30.42 45.19 -21.82
CA PHE A 97 29.46 44.12 -22.01
C PHE A 97 30.12 42.87 -22.62
N ALA A 98 30.95 43.03 -23.65
CA ALA A 98 31.67 41.90 -24.25
C ALA A 98 32.65 41.24 -23.27
N ALA A 99 33.32 42.02 -22.42
CA ALA A 99 34.18 41.49 -21.36
C ALA A 99 33.37 40.73 -20.30
N ASP A 100 32.24 41.28 -19.89
CA ASP A 100 31.35 40.65 -18.91
C ASP A 100 30.74 39.34 -19.43
N GLN A 101 30.28 39.32 -20.69
CA GLN A 101 29.78 38.10 -21.33
C GLN A 101 30.83 37.00 -21.39
N LYS A 102 32.11 37.33 -21.65
CA LYS A 102 33.21 36.35 -21.61
C LYS A 102 33.42 35.82 -20.19
N ARG A 103 33.41 36.69 -19.18
CA ARG A 103 33.51 36.30 -17.77
C ARG A 103 32.38 35.36 -17.37
N LEU A 104 31.12 35.73 -17.64
CA LEU A 104 29.94 34.92 -17.30
C LEU A 104 29.93 33.56 -17.99
N ARG A 105 30.42 33.47 -19.24
CA ARG A 105 30.60 32.18 -19.93
C ARG A 105 31.59 31.28 -19.19
N LEU A 106 32.76 31.82 -18.83
CA LEU A 106 33.78 31.07 -18.08
C LEU A 106 33.28 30.66 -16.69
N GLU A 107 32.57 31.55 -15.99
CA GLU A 107 31.97 31.23 -14.68
C GLU A 107 30.93 30.12 -14.81
N ARG A 108 30.08 30.15 -15.84
CA ARG A 108 29.09 29.10 -16.10
C ARG A 108 29.74 27.76 -16.44
N GLU A 109 30.76 27.75 -17.29
CA GLU A 109 31.52 26.54 -17.63
C GLU A 109 32.17 25.94 -16.38
N ASN A 110 32.84 26.77 -15.58
CA ASN A 110 33.42 26.35 -14.31
C ASN A 110 32.37 25.81 -13.33
N TRP A 111 31.21 26.48 -13.22
CA TRP A 111 30.13 26.06 -12.36
C TRP A 111 29.58 24.68 -12.77
N LEU A 112 29.39 24.43 -14.07
CA LEU A 112 28.96 23.13 -14.59
C LEU A 112 29.98 22.02 -14.27
N ILE A 113 31.27 22.28 -14.47
CA ILE A 113 32.34 21.33 -14.13
C ILE A 113 32.34 21.02 -12.63
N GLN A 114 32.15 22.02 -11.77
CA GLN A 114 32.08 21.81 -10.32
C GLN A 114 30.83 21.02 -9.93
N GLN A 115 29.69 21.32 -10.54
CA GLN A 115 28.45 20.58 -10.29
C GLN A 115 28.59 19.11 -10.67
N GLU A 116 29.21 18.82 -11.82
CA GLU A 116 29.48 17.45 -12.27
C GLU A 116 30.45 16.72 -11.32
N LYS A 117 31.50 17.40 -10.85
CA LYS A 117 32.41 16.82 -9.83
C LYS A 117 31.67 16.48 -8.54
N LEU A 118 30.81 17.37 -8.08
CA LEU A 118 30.03 17.16 -6.85
C LEU A 118 29.00 16.04 -7.00
N SER A 119 28.33 15.94 -8.15
CA SER A 119 27.38 14.85 -8.41
C SER A 119 28.10 13.50 -8.51
N ALA A 120 29.23 13.44 -9.22
CA ALA A 120 30.05 12.23 -9.31
C ALA A 120 30.60 11.79 -7.94
N ALA A 121 31.06 12.75 -7.11
CA ALA A 121 31.53 12.47 -5.76
C ALA A 121 30.40 11.94 -4.86
N ARG A 122 29.20 12.53 -4.95
CA ARG A 122 28.01 12.08 -4.21
C ARG A 122 27.59 10.67 -4.62
N LEU A 123 27.56 10.39 -5.93
CA LEU A 123 27.23 9.08 -6.45
C LEU A 123 28.21 8.02 -5.92
N LYS A 124 29.51 8.31 -6.01
CA LYS A 124 30.55 7.42 -5.47
C LYS A 124 30.40 7.19 -3.98
N GLN A 125 30.19 8.25 -3.20
CA GLN A 125 29.96 8.16 -1.75
C GLN A 125 28.72 7.30 -1.43
N GLY A 126 27.65 7.46 -2.21
CA GLY A 126 26.45 6.66 -2.08
C GLY A 126 26.73 5.18 -2.36
N GLU A 127 27.38 4.85 -3.47
CA GLU A 127 27.75 3.46 -3.80
C GLU A 127 28.67 2.83 -2.74
N ASP A 128 29.70 3.55 -2.29
CA ASP A 128 30.62 3.08 -1.24
C ASP A 128 29.84 2.80 0.07
N LEU A 129 28.90 3.67 0.44
CA LEU A 129 28.07 3.50 1.63
C LEU A 129 27.07 2.35 1.48
N LYS A 130 26.50 2.17 0.29
CA LYS A 130 25.62 1.03 -0.04
C LYS A 130 26.38 -0.28 0.14
N ASP A 131 27.58 -0.37 -0.43
CA ASP A 131 28.43 -1.55 -0.33
C ASP A 131 28.85 -1.84 1.11
N TYR A 132 29.26 -0.81 1.85
CA TYR A 132 29.58 -0.92 3.27
C TYR A 132 28.40 -1.49 4.07
N LYS A 133 27.19 -0.97 3.85
CA LYS A 133 25.98 -1.43 4.57
C LYS A 133 25.59 -2.84 4.19
N ARG A 134 25.75 -3.21 2.91
CA ARG A 134 25.51 -4.56 2.41
C ARG A 134 26.44 -5.59 3.06
N GLN A 135 27.68 -5.21 3.32
CA GLN A 135 28.69 -6.08 3.96
C GLN A 135 28.62 -6.06 5.50
N SER A 136 27.90 -5.08 6.08
CA SER A 136 27.81 -4.91 7.53
C SER A 136 26.92 -5.98 8.17
N SER A 137 27.52 -6.87 8.95
CA SER A 137 26.79 -7.87 9.74
C SER A 137 25.84 -7.23 10.76
N THR A 138 26.25 -6.12 11.37
CA THR A 138 25.40 -5.36 12.31
C THR A 138 24.15 -4.81 11.64
N PHE A 139 24.25 -4.41 10.36
CA PHE A 139 23.10 -3.93 9.61
C PHE A 139 22.18 -5.09 9.19
N ALA A 140 22.76 -6.22 8.78
CA ALA A 140 22.01 -7.42 8.46
C ALA A 140 21.20 -7.96 9.65
N ALA A 141 21.73 -7.82 10.87
CA ALA A 141 21.08 -8.25 12.11
C ALA A 141 19.92 -7.35 12.59
N LEU A 142 19.74 -6.16 11.99
CA LEU A 142 18.60 -5.30 12.33
C LEU A 142 17.27 -5.94 11.92
N PRO A 143 16.15 -5.62 12.59
CA PRO A 143 14.81 -6.02 12.17
C PRO A 143 14.55 -5.63 10.71
N ALA A 144 13.80 -6.47 9.97
CA ALA A 144 13.57 -6.22 8.55
C ALA A 144 12.93 -4.86 8.27
N LYS A 145 11.99 -4.44 9.13
CA LYS A 145 11.37 -3.11 9.06
C LYS A 145 12.41 -1.98 9.08
N ASP A 146 13.37 -2.04 9.99
CA ASP A 146 14.37 -0.98 10.16
C ASP A 146 15.34 -0.95 8.97
N ARG A 147 15.63 -2.11 8.37
CA ARG A 147 16.41 -2.18 7.13
C ARG A 147 15.67 -1.52 5.97
N VAL A 148 14.35 -1.74 5.83
CA VAL A 148 13.52 -1.07 4.81
C VAL A 148 13.52 0.45 5.01
N ASP A 149 13.29 0.91 6.24
CA ASP A 149 13.25 2.34 6.56
C ASP A 149 14.61 3.01 6.29
N TYR A 150 15.71 2.33 6.61
CA TYR A 150 17.06 2.79 6.25
C TYR A 150 17.20 2.96 4.74
N TRP A 151 16.89 1.94 3.93
CA TRP A 151 17.08 2.01 2.48
C TRP A 151 16.18 3.05 1.81
N ARG A 152 14.97 3.29 2.32
CA ARG A 152 14.11 4.40 1.87
C ARG A 152 14.73 5.76 2.17
N SER A 153 15.23 5.96 3.39
CA SER A 153 15.92 7.21 3.75
C SER A 153 17.21 7.42 2.94
N PHE A 154 17.90 6.32 2.61
CA PHE A 154 19.07 6.32 1.77
C PHE A 154 18.74 6.76 0.34
N GLN A 155 17.67 6.25 -0.27
CA GLN A 155 17.21 6.66 -1.61
C GLN A 155 16.89 8.16 -1.68
N ILE A 156 16.33 8.73 -0.61
CA ILE A 156 16.07 10.18 -0.53
C ILE A 156 17.39 10.98 -0.52
N ARG A 157 18.41 10.47 0.16
CA ARG A 157 19.72 11.13 0.28
C ARG A 157 20.59 10.97 -0.97
N PHE A 158 20.48 9.83 -1.64
CA PHE A 158 21.24 9.44 -2.83
C PHE A 158 20.29 8.94 -3.92
N PRO A 159 19.52 9.83 -4.56
CA PRO A 159 18.51 9.44 -5.54
C PRO A 159 19.10 8.80 -6.80
N GLU A 160 20.38 9.04 -7.10
CA GLU A 160 21.06 8.48 -8.27
C GLU A 160 21.50 7.02 -8.06
N VAL A 161 21.61 6.56 -6.81
CA VAL A 161 22.04 5.20 -6.49
C VAL A 161 20.84 4.25 -6.52
N ASN A 162 20.95 3.15 -7.26
CA ASN A 162 19.91 2.13 -7.29
C ASN A 162 20.02 1.21 -6.06
N VAL A 163 18.98 1.23 -5.22
CA VAL A 163 18.81 0.34 -4.06
C VAL A 163 17.50 -0.46 -4.09
N ALA A 164 16.81 -0.53 -5.23
CA ALA A 164 15.51 -1.19 -5.32
C ALA A 164 15.58 -2.66 -4.88
N GLY A 165 16.60 -3.39 -5.34
CA GLY A 165 16.78 -4.81 -4.97
C GLY A 165 17.12 -5.03 -3.50
N GLU A 166 17.69 -4.05 -2.80
CA GLU A 166 17.92 -4.08 -1.35
C GLU A 166 16.63 -3.84 -0.57
N ILE A 167 15.78 -2.94 -1.06
CA ILE A 167 14.46 -2.68 -0.49
C ILE A 167 13.58 -3.94 -0.63
N ASP A 168 13.55 -4.55 -1.80
CA ASP A 168 12.73 -5.75 -2.06
C ASP A 168 13.14 -6.90 -1.14
N ARG A 169 14.45 -7.19 -1.03
CA ARG A 169 14.97 -8.20 -0.09
C ARG A 169 14.61 -7.89 1.37
N ALA A 170 14.64 -6.62 1.76
CA ALA A 170 14.27 -6.23 3.12
C ALA A 170 12.75 -6.36 3.35
N LEU A 171 11.92 -6.09 2.35
CA LEU A 171 10.46 -6.29 2.39
C LEU A 171 10.09 -7.77 2.49
N GLU A 172 10.72 -8.64 1.71
CA GLU A 172 10.53 -10.09 1.82
C GLU A 172 10.82 -10.59 3.25
N GLY A 173 11.95 -10.15 3.83
CA GLY A 173 12.27 -10.46 5.22
C GLY A 173 11.22 -9.95 6.22
N TYR A 174 10.63 -8.78 5.96
CA TYR A 174 9.61 -8.20 6.82
C TYR A 174 8.29 -8.98 6.75
N GLU A 175 7.90 -9.45 5.57
CA GLU A 175 6.73 -10.31 5.43
C GLU A 175 6.91 -11.63 6.19
N ILE A 176 8.10 -12.23 6.12
CA ILE A 176 8.44 -13.45 6.87
C ILE A 176 8.33 -13.18 8.38
N GLU A 177 8.97 -12.13 8.89
CA GLU A 177 8.89 -11.74 10.31
C GLU A 177 7.45 -11.53 10.77
N LEU A 178 6.61 -10.87 9.96
CA LEU A 178 5.19 -10.67 10.28
C LEU A 178 4.41 -11.98 10.32
N THR A 179 4.68 -12.92 9.42
CA THR A 179 4.01 -14.22 9.43
C THR A 179 4.42 -15.05 10.64
N GLU A 180 5.70 -15.01 11.01
CA GLU A 180 6.22 -15.70 12.19
C GLU A 180 5.61 -15.14 13.49
N LEU A 181 5.54 -13.82 13.63
CA LEU A 181 4.89 -13.17 14.78
C LEU A 181 3.40 -13.55 14.88
N LYS A 182 2.69 -13.62 13.75
CA LYS A 182 1.29 -14.08 13.73
C LYS A 182 1.16 -15.54 14.14
N ASN A 183 2.08 -16.39 13.71
CA ASN A 183 2.09 -17.80 14.10
C ASN A 183 2.37 -17.97 15.60
N GLN A 184 3.35 -17.24 16.14
CA GLN A 184 3.66 -17.24 17.58
C GLN A 184 2.46 -16.79 18.41
N HIS A 185 1.78 -15.71 18.01
CA HIS A 185 0.57 -15.26 18.67
C HIS A 185 -0.53 -16.33 18.66
N LYS A 186 -0.72 -17.01 17.51
CA LYS A 186 -1.71 -18.09 17.38
C LYS A 186 -1.37 -19.30 18.26
N ILE A 187 -0.09 -19.67 18.36
CA ILE A 187 0.36 -20.76 19.24
C ILE A 187 0.08 -20.40 20.70
N ALA A 188 0.47 -19.21 21.16
CA ALA A 188 0.20 -18.73 22.51
C ALA A 188 -1.31 -18.73 22.83
N GLU A 189 -2.15 -18.29 21.88
CA GLU A 189 -3.60 -18.34 22.04
C GLU A 189 -4.12 -19.79 22.16
N LEU A 190 -3.59 -20.72 21.38
CA LEU A 190 -3.99 -22.14 21.47
C LEU A 190 -3.53 -22.77 22.79
N GLU A 191 -2.32 -22.49 23.25
CA GLU A 191 -1.80 -22.97 24.53
C GLU A 191 -2.65 -22.49 25.70
N THR A 192 -3.07 -21.22 25.70
CA THR A 192 -3.97 -20.70 26.74
C THR A 192 -5.35 -21.37 26.72
N ARG A 193 -5.90 -21.64 25.53
CA ARG A 193 -7.18 -22.38 25.39
C ARG A 193 -7.05 -23.83 25.85
N VAL A 194 -5.95 -24.51 25.55
CA VAL A 194 -5.70 -25.88 25.99
C VAL A 194 -5.55 -25.93 27.51
N ALA A 195 -4.76 -25.03 28.11
CA ALA A 195 -4.62 -24.94 29.56
C ALA A 195 -5.97 -24.70 30.26
N LEU A 196 -6.82 -23.83 29.71
CA LEU A 196 -8.17 -23.60 30.22
C LEU A 196 -9.04 -24.87 30.12
N ALA A 197 -9.01 -25.57 28.97
CA ALA A 197 -9.77 -26.79 28.77
C ALA A 197 -9.31 -27.92 29.70
N GLU A 198 -8.01 -28.06 29.94
CA GLU A 198 -7.44 -29.01 30.90
C GLU A 198 -7.87 -28.69 32.33
N GLN A 199 -7.86 -27.41 32.72
CA GLN A 199 -8.36 -26.97 34.01
C GLN A 199 -9.84 -27.31 34.20
N GLN A 200 -10.68 -27.04 33.18
CA GLN A 200 -12.10 -27.38 33.20
C GLN A 200 -12.34 -28.89 33.27
N ALA A 201 -11.57 -29.68 32.51
CA ALA A 201 -11.67 -31.13 32.54
C ALA A 201 -11.24 -31.71 33.90
N ALA A 202 -10.20 -31.16 34.53
CA ALA A 202 -9.78 -31.54 35.88
C ALA A 202 -10.85 -31.20 36.92
N ALA A 203 -11.45 -30.01 36.83
CA ALA A 203 -12.54 -29.60 37.72
C ALA A 203 -13.77 -30.51 37.56
N ALA A 204 -14.20 -30.80 36.33
CA ALA A 204 -15.31 -31.71 36.06
C ALA A 204 -15.04 -33.13 36.60
N ARG A 205 -13.81 -33.65 36.44
CA ARG A 205 -13.44 -34.95 37.01
C ARG A 205 -13.59 -34.96 38.53
N LEU A 206 -13.07 -33.93 39.20
CA LEU A 206 -13.17 -33.79 40.65
C LEU A 206 -14.62 -33.68 41.12
N GLU A 207 -15.48 -32.96 40.39
CA GLU A 207 -16.93 -32.90 40.68
C GLU A 207 -17.61 -34.25 40.47
N THR A 208 -17.31 -34.96 39.39
CA THR A 208 -17.88 -36.29 39.14
C THR A 208 -17.46 -37.31 40.19
N GLU A 209 -16.23 -37.23 40.69
CA GLU A 209 -15.73 -38.08 41.78
C GLU A 209 -16.49 -37.79 43.07
N LYS A 210 -16.67 -36.51 43.43
CA LYS A 210 -17.51 -36.10 44.58
C LYS A 210 -18.94 -36.63 44.47
N LEU A 211 -19.58 -36.46 43.32
CA LEU A 211 -20.94 -36.98 43.08
C LEU A 211 -21.02 -38.51 43.20
N ARG A 212 -19.97 -39.21 42.74
CA ARG A 212 -19.87 -40.67 42.88
C ARG A 212 -19.74 -41.09 44.33
N ASP A 213 -18.94 -40.39 45.12
CA ASP A 213 -18.77 -40.67 46.55
C ASP A 213 -20.06 -40.39 47.33
N GLU A 214 -20.76 -39.30 47.02
CA GLU A 214 -22.06 -38.98 47.62
C GLU A 214 -23.14 -40.02 47.29
N THR A 215 -23.20 -40.48 46.04
CA THR A 215 -24.15 -41.53 45.63
C THR A 215 -23.80 -42.88 46.25
N ALA A 216 -22.51 -43.22 46.37
CA ALA A 216 -22.06 -44.42 47.08
C ALA A 216 -22.39 -44.35 48.59
N ALA A 217 -22.19 -43.20 49.23
CA ALA A 217 -22.56 -42.98 50.63
C ALA A 217 -24.07 -43.12 50.85
N ARG A 218 -24.89 -42.56 49.95
CA ARG A 218 -26.36 -42.76 49.98
C ARG A 218 -26.77 -44.21 49.74
N SER A 219 -26.13 -44.91 48.80
CA SER A 219 -26.40 -46.33 48.54
C SER A 219 -26.06 -47.24 49.73
N ARG A 220 -25.03 -46.90 50.51
CA ARG A 220 -24.68 -47.58 51.78
C ARG A 220 -25.65 -47.28 52.91
N SER A 221 -26.40 -46.18 52.86
CA SER A 221 -27.51 -45.99 53.78
C SER A 221 -28.58 -47.03 53.43
N ASN A 222 -28.84 -47.94 54.36
CA ASN A 222 -29.85 -49.00 54.26
C ASN A 222 -31.26 -48.40 54.08
N PHE A 223 -31.55 -47.83 52.92
CA PHE A 223 -32.90 -47.85 52.39
C PHE A 223 -33.15 -49.29 51.98
N GLY A 224 -33.44 -50.13 52.99
CA GLY A 224 -33.98 -51.45 52.73
C GLY A 224 -35.11 -51.26 51.74
N LEU A 225 -34.96 -51.85 50.55
CA LEU A 225 -36.05 -52.00 49.60
C LEU A 225 -37.20 -52.55 50.42
N ARG A 226 -38.15 -51.68 50.79
CA ARG A 226 -39.47 -52.16 51.20
C ARG A 226 -39.99 -52.79 49.92
N SER A 227 -39.75 -54.09 49.78
CA SER A 227 -40.56 -54.92 48.93
C SER A 227 -41.96 -54.72 49.48
N TYR A 228 -42.70 -53.81 48.85
CA TYR A 228 -44.14 -53.97 48.80
C TYR A 228 -44.30 -55.26 48.01
N THR A 229 -44.27 -56.39 48.71
CA THR A 229 -44.90 -57.60 48.25
C THR A 229 -46.34 -57.17 48.04
N THR A 230 -46.66 -56.77 46.81
CA THR A 230 -48.05 -56.65 46.40
C THR A 230 -48.64 -58.02 46.76
N PRO A 231 -49.63 -58.09 47.67
CA PRO A 231 -50.25 -59.36 47.97
C PRO A 231 -50.70 -59.96 46.64
N TYR A 232 -50.47 -61.26 46.46
CA TYR A 232 -51.00 -62.06 45.37
C TYR A 232 -52.55 -62.01 45.43
N ASN A 233 -53.14 -60.88 45.06
CA ASN A 233 -54.50 -60.85 44.58
C ASN A 233 -54.38 -61.15 43.10
N ASN A 234 -54.94 -62.30 42.73
CA ASN A 234 -55.31 -62.66 41.36
C ASN A 234 -56.26 -61.59 40.81
N TYR A 235 -55.76 -60.40 40.52
CA TYR A 235 -56.39 -59.51 39.57
C TYR A 235 -56.17 -60.18 38.22
N TYR A 236 -57.19 -60.94 37.82
CA TYR A 236 -57.45 -61.31 36.44
C TYR A 236 -57.43 -60.01 35.62
N TYR A 237 -56.25 -59.64 35.13
CA TYR A 237 -56.11 -58.60 34.13
C TYR A 237 -56.70 -59.21 32.86
N ARG A 238 -58.02 -59.03 32.68
CA ARG A 238 -58.67 -59.32 31.40
C ARG A 238 -57.98 -58.39 30.40
N PRO A 239 -57.29 -58.92 29.37
CA PRO A 239 -56.61 -58.07 28.40
C PRO A 239 -57.63 -57.09 27.82
N PRO A 240 -57.30 -55.79 27.70
CA PRO A 240 -58.22 -54.82 27.13
C PRO A 240 -58.62 -55.31 25.73
N THR A 241 -59.91 -55.54 25.55
CA THR A 241 -60.45 -55.87 24.23
C THR A 241 -60.54 -54.56 23.47
N ILE A 242 -59.59 -54.30 22.57
CA ILE A 242 -59.64 -53.14 21.69
C ILE A 242 -60.66 -53.46 20.58
N THR A 243 -61.87 -52.91 20.69
CA THR A 243 -62.85 -52.95 19.60
C THR A 243 -62.54 -51.81 18.63
N ILE A 244 -61.89 -52.13 17.51
CA ILE A 244 -61.65 -51.18 16.42
C ILE A 244 -62.92 -51.15 15.57
N TYR A 245 -63.67 -50.04 15.60
CA TYR A 245 -64.74 -49.79 14.65
C TYR A 245 -64.12 -49.41 13.29
N PRO A 246 -64.30 -50.20 12.22
CA PRO A 246 -63.75 -49.86 10.92
C PRO A 246 -64.63 -48.78 10.29
N ASN A 247 -64.28 -47.51 10.51
CA ASN A 247 -64.73 -46.46 9.60
C ASN A 247 -63.79 -46.47 8.40
N THR A 248 -64.22 -47.18 7.35
CA THR A 248 -63.72 -47.11 5.96
C THR A 248 -62.21 -46.95 5.74
N ASN A 249 -61.63 -48.05 5.23
CA ASN A 249 -60.40 -48.19 4.43
C ASN A 249 -59.09 -48.61 5.12
N LYS A 250 -58.80 -49.91 4.88
CA LYS A 250 -57.54 -50.69 4.95
C LYS A 250 -57.09 -51.24 6.30
N VAL A 251 -57.25 -52.56 6.41
CA VAL A 251 -56.67 -53.46 7.41
C VAL A 251 -55.25 -53.83 6.98
N ILE A 252 -54.28 -53.68 7.89
CA ILE A 252 -52.98 -54.37 7.80
C ILE A 252 -52.79 -55.14 9.11
N HIS A 253 -52.67 -56.46 9.02
CA HIS A 253 -52.35 -57.33 10.14
C HIS A 253 -50.84 -57.32 10.40
N TYR A 254 -50.41 -57.08 11.65
CA TYR A 254 -49.05 -57.40 12.09
C TYR A 254 -49.10 -58.60 13.04
N ASN A 255 -48.44 -59.67 12.60
CA ASN A 255 -48.25 -60.92 13.35
C ASN A 255 -47.01 -60.78 14.25
N HIS A 256 -47.15 -61.18 15.52
CA HIS A 256 -46.18 -60.98 16.61
C HIS A 256 -44.99 -61.96 16.57
N ASN A 257 -44.55 -62.41 15.40
CA ASN A 257 -43.42 -63.33 15.26
C ASN A 257 -42.54 -62.92 14.07
N ASN A 258 -41.68 -61.92 14.26
CA ASN A 258 -40.49 -61.76 13.43
C ASN A 258 -39.42 -60.96 14.16
N LEU A 259 -38.62 -61.68 14.95
CA LEU A 259 -37.24 -61.33 15.23
C LEU A 259 -36.47 -61.45 13.90
N ASP A 260 -36.28 -60.34 13.21
CA ASP A 260 -35.00 -59.94 12.61
C ASP A 260 -35.20 -58.87 11.53
N ARG A 261 -34.29 -57.90 11.55
CA ARG A 261 -34.15 -56.70 10.69
C ARG A 261 -34.93 -55.48 11.15
N TRP A 262 -34.35 -54.78 12.13
CA TRP A 262 -34.51 -53.33 12.20
C TRP A 262 -33.72 -52.67 11.08
N ASN A 263 -34.48 -52.26 10.08
CA ASN A 263 -34.09 -51.42 8.96
C ASN A 263 -33.86 -49.98 9.48
N TRP A 264 -32.62 -49.49 9.45
CA TRP A 264 -32.31 -48.09 9.74
C TRP A 264 -32.76 -47.23 8.56
N ASN A 265 -33.97 -46.69 8.63
CA ASN A 265 -34.36 -45.55 7.79
C ASN A 265 -34.82 -44.36 8.63
N THR A 266 -33.98 -43.33 8.59
CA THR A 266 -34.35 -41.92 8.44
C THR A 266 -35.45 -41.39 9.36
N HIS A 267 -35.04 -40.97 10.56
CA HIS A 267 -35.70 -39.86 11.24
C HIS A 267 -34.73 -38.67 11.27
N THR A 268 -35.09 -37.67 10.48
CA THR A 268 -34.55 -36.31 10.49
C THR A 268 -34.63 -35.73 11.90
N LEU A 269 -33.46 -35.59 12.54
CA LEU A 269 -33.29 -34.74 13.71
C LEU A 269 -33.43 -33.27 13.29
N PRO A 270 -34.00 -32.39 14.13
CA PRO A 270 -34.01 -30.96 13.88
C PRO A 270 -32.57 -30.46 13.79
N ASN A 271 -32.28 -29.78 12.70
CA ASN A 271 -31.00 -29.17 12.38
C ASN A 271 -30.75 -28.02 13.38
N GLN A 272 -30.23 -28.34 14.57
CA GLN A 272 -29.65 -27.32 15.45
C GLN A 272 -28.35 -26.86 14.82
N ARG A 273 -28.44 -25.84 13.96
CA ARG A 273 -27.32 -24.99 13.59
C ARG A 273 -26.73 -24.40 14.86
N SER A 274 -25.63 -24.97 15.34
CA SER A 274 -24.71 -24.25 16.19
C SER A 274 -24.06 -23.16 15.33
N GLU A 275 -24.52 -21.91 15.47
CA GLU A 275 -23.79 -20.75 14.96
C GLU A 275 -22.37 -20.80 15.55
N SER A 276 -21.37 -20.77 14.68
CA SER A 276 -19.98 -20.64 15.09
C SER A 276 -19.78 -19.29 15.77
N THR A 277 -18.97 -19.24 16.83
CA THR A 277 -18.60 -17.99 17.53
C THR A 277 -18.09 -16.91 16.56
N ALA A 278 -17.52 -17.30 15.41
CA ALA A 278 -17.09 -16.38 14.36
C ALA A 278 -18.26 -15.70 13.59
N GLU A 279 -19.39 -16.38 13.42
CA GLU A 279 -20.61 -15.82 12.80
C GLU A 279 -21.37 -14.88 13.76
N SER A 280 -21.30 -15.15 15.07
CA SER A 280 -21.89 -14.28 16.09
C SER A 280 -21.16 -12.93 16.22
N VAL A 281 -19.81 -12.96 16.22
CA VAL A 281 -18.98 -11.75 16.34
C VAL A 281 -19.09 -10.85 15.11
N SER A 282 -19.18 -11.42 13.91
CA SER A 282 -19.31 -10.66 12.66
C SER A 282 -20.68 -9.97 12.51
N ARG A 283 -21.73 -10.48 13.14
CA ARG A 283 -23.05 -9.81 13.19
C ARG A 283 -23.06 -8.61 14.14
N ILE A 284 -22.36 -8.69 15.27
CA ILE A 284 -22.26 -7.62 16.26
C ILE A 284 -21.41 -6.44 15.71
N LEU A 285 -20.39 -6.73 14.91
CA LEU A 285 -19.51 -5.70 14.35
C LEU A 285 -20.10 -4.97 13.13
N ASN A 286 -21.10 -5.54 12.45
CA ASN A 286 -21.73 -4.96 11.25
C ASN A 286 -23.07 -4.24 11.53
N THR A 287 -23.39 -3.92 12.79
CA THR A 287 -24.65 -3.24 13.17
C THR A 287 -24.49 -1.78 13.59
N LYS A 288 -23.45 -1.09 13.12
CA LYS A 288 -23.33 0.38 13.19
C LYS A 288 -22.72 0.97 11.93
#